data_AF-M6RHD4-F1
#
_entry.id   AF-M6RHD4-F1
#
_cell.length_a   1.000
_cell.length_b   1.000
_cell.length_c   1.000
_cell.angle_alpha   90.00
_cell.angle_beta   90.00
_cell.angle_gamma   90.00
#
_symmetry.space_group_name_H-M   'P 1'
#
loop_
_entity.id
_entity.type
_entity.pdbx_description
1 polymer ?
#
loop_
_entity_poly.entity_id
_entity_poly.type
_entity_poly.pdbx_seq_one_letter_code
_entity_poly.pdbx_strand_id
1 'polypeptide(L)' 'MIEEYIQMDKEELFQKHFEKDLWGLVNILKAADRRIGIRRLLLLRRKRK' A
#
# COMPACT_ATOMS: atom_id res chain seq x y z
N MET A 1 14.84 -3.45 -0.92
CA MET A 1 13.61 -2.65 -0.71
C MET A 1 12.54 -2.94 -1.76
N ILE A 2 12.82 -2.82 -3.07
CA ILE A 2 11.85 -3.17 -4.12
C ILE A 2 11.68 -4.69 -4.26
N GLU A 3 12.76 -5.47 -4.21
CA GLU A 3 12.66 -6.95 -4.28
C GLU A 3 11.89 -7.52 -3.09
N GLU A 4 12.16 -7.02 -1.88
CA GLU A 4 11.43 -7.35 -0.66
C GLU A 4 9.93 -7.01 -0.80
N TYR A 5 9.59 -5.91 -1.48
CA TYR A 5 8.20 -5.53 -1.76
C TYR A 5 7.51 -6.44 -2.79
N ILE A 6 8.25 -6.93 -3.79
CA ILE A 6 7.72 -7.83 -4.83
C ILE A 6 7.48 -9.24 -4.28
N GLN A 7 8.39 -9.71 -3.45
CA GLN A 7 8.40 -11.07 -2.87
C GLN A 7 7.42 -11.22 -1.69
N MET A 8 7.04 -10.13 -1.03
CA MET A 8 6.20 -10.16 0.16
C MET A 8 4.72 -10.33 -0.18
N ASP A 9 4.04 -11.14 0.62
CA ASP A 9 2.63 -11.44 0.40
C ASP A 9 1.76 -10.20 0.65
N LYS A 10 0.65 -10.10 -0.08
CA LYS A 10 -0.17 -8.87 -0.11
C LYS A 10 -0.78 -8.53 1.26
N GLU A 11 -1.14 -9.53 2.06
CA GLU A 11 -1.65 -9.34 3.42
C GLU A 11 -0.56 -8.82 4.37
N GLU A 12 0.63 -9.41 4.31
CA GLU A 12 1.80 -8.99 5.09
C GLU A 12 2.22 -7.56 4.77
N LEU A 13 2.25 -7.23 3.48
CA LEU A 13 2.63 -5.90 3.00
C LEU A 13 1.63 -4.83 3.47
N PHE A 14 0.35 -5.19 3.62
CA PHE A 14 -0.67 -4.27 4.12
C PHE A 14 -0.53 -3.99 5.61
N GLN A 15 -0.20 -5.00 6.41
CA GLN A 15 -0.02 -4.88 7.86
C GLN A 15 1.33 -4.30 8.26
N LYS A 16 2.37 -4.44 7.42
CA LYS A 16 3.70 -3.89 7.69
C LYS A 16 3.65 -2.36 7.79
N HIS A 17 4.06 -1.85 8.94
CA HIS A 17 4.32 -0.44 9.16
C HIS A 17 5.78 -0.15 8.79
N PHE A 18 5.99 0.77 7.86
CA PHE A 18 7.34 1.15 7.42
C PHE A 18 7.74 2.42 8.17
N GLU A 19 8.42 2.27 9.31
CA GLU A 19 8.77 3.40 10.19
C GLU A 19 9.64 4.49 9.52
N LYS A 20 10.32 4.16 8.42
CA LYS A 20 11.15 5.10 7.64
C LYS A 20 10.42 5.70 6.42
N ASP A 21 9.11 5.54 6.32
CA ASP A 21 8.30 6.12 5.23
C ASP A 21 8.01 7.62 5.46
N LEU A 22 9.08 8.41 5.58
CA LEU A 22 9.03 9.85 5.88
C LEU A 22 8.26 10.67 4.82
N TRP A 23 8.13 10.13 3.60
CA TRP A 23 7.52 10.80 2.44
C TRP A 23 6.18 10.17 2.02
N GLY A 24 5.70 9.14 2.73
CA GLY A 24 4.47 8.45 2.36
C GLY A 24 4.56 7.66 1.03
N LEU A 25 5.78 7.33 0.58
CA LEU A 25 6.06 6.59 -0.65
C LEU A 25 5.41 5.20 -0.62
N VAL A 26 5.34 4.56 0.54
CA VAL A 26 4.68 3.25 0.68
C VAL A 26 3.19 3.37 0.39
N ASN A 27 2.55 4.47 0.78
CA ASN A 27 1.13 4.69 0.47
C ASN A 27 0.90 4.89 -1.04
N ILE A 28 1.80 5.60 -1.72
CA ILE A 28 1.73 5.78 -3.18
C ILE A 28 1.93 4.45 -3.89
N LEU A 29 2.94 3.67 -3.50
CA LEU A 29 3.19 2.33 -4.05
C LEU A 29 2.00 1.39 -3.81
N LYS A 30 1.45 1.35 -2.58
CA LYS A 30 0.25 0.55 -2.26
C LYS A 30 -0.98 0.99 -3.06
N ALA A 31 -1.10 2.28 -3.40
CA ALA A 31 -2.20 2.80 -4.21
C ALA A 31 -2.04 2.48 -5.71
N ALA A 32 -0.81 2.44 -6.21
CA ALA A 32 -0.48 2.10 -7.60
C ALA A 32 -0.43 0.58 -7.86
N ASP A 33 -0.13 -0.23 -6.84
CA ASP A 33 -0.07 -1.69 -6.96
C ASP A 33 -1.46 -2.26 -7.27
N ARG A 34 -1.63 -2.86 -8.45
CA ARG A 34 -2.92 -3.42 -8.90
C ARG A 34 -3.47 -4.52 -7.98
N ARG A 35 -2.63 -5.19 -7.19
CA ARG A 35 -3.04 -6.22 -6.22
C ARG A 35 -3.80 -5.64 -5.03
N ILE A 36 -3.57 -4.36 -4.70
CA ILE A 36 -4.00 -3.73 -3.43
C ILE A 36 -4.73 -2.39 -3.67
N GLY A 37 -4.24 -1.59 -4.60
CA GLY A 37 -4.64 -0.22 -4.89
C GLY A 37 -6.11 -0.05 -5.26
N ILE A 38 -6.72 -1.01 -5.98
CA ILE A 38 -8.15 -0.96 -6.33
C ILE A 38 -9.03 -1.05 -5.06
N ARG A 39 -8.70 -1.92 -4.11
CA ARG A 39 -9.43 -2.04 -2.83
C ARG A 39 -9.27 -0.78 -1.98
N ARG A 40 -8.05 -0.25 -1.90
CA ARG A 40 -7.77 0.98 -1.12
C ARG A 40 -8.46 2.20 -1.74
N LEU A 41 -8.47 2.31 -3.07
CA LEU A 41 -9.19 3.37 -3.79
C LEU A 41 -10.70 3.34 -3.52
N LEU A 42 -11.32 2.15 -3.52
CA LEU A 42 -12.74 1.98 -3.17
C LEU A 42 -13.03 2.39 -1.73
N LEU A 43 -12.18 2.04 -0.76
CA LEU A 43 -12.31 2.46 0.64
C LEU A 43 -12.12 3.98 0.82
N LEU A 44 -11.14 4.57 0.14
CA LEU A 44 -10.89 6.02 0.18
C LEU A 44 -12.02 6.81 -0.47
N ARG A 45 -12.61 6.32 -1.57
CA ARG A 45 -13.82 6.92 -2.17
C ARG A 45 -15.00 6.92 -1.21
N ARG A 46 -15.14 5.89 -0.36
CA ARG A 46 -16.21 5.82 0.65
C ARG A 46 -16.03 6.80 1.81
N LYS A 47 -14.78 7.10 2.22
CA LYS A 47 -14.48 8.07 3.29
C LYS A 47 -14.66 9.55 2.92
N ARG A 48 -14.86 9.86 1.63
CA ARG A 48 -15.06 11.23 1.14
C ARG A 48 -16.53 11.70 1.17
N LYS A 49 -17.44 10.85 1.65
CA LYS A 49 -18.82 11.20 2.01
C LYS A 49 -18.90 11.38 3.51
#